data_AF-A0A3N7GKQ8-F1
#
_entry.id   AF-A0A3N7GKQ8-F1
#
_cell.length_a   1.000
_cell.length_b   1.000
_cell.length_c   1.000
_cell.angle_alpha   90.00
_cell.angle_beta   90.00
_cell.angle_gamma   90.00
#
_symmetry.space_group_name_H-M   'P 1'
#
loop_
_entity.id
_entity.type
_entity.pdbx_description
1 polymer ?
#
loop_
_entity_poly.entity_id
_entity_poly.type
_entity_poly.pdbx_seq_one_letter_code
_entity_poly.pdbx_strand_id
1 'polypeptide(L)'
;MDVDEIKRPVPILCKTDAKVLELCAPSDVRNENGELTDIRIAPALLVARESTEITDTSVSEIAELFNEYTYLLGKMVRLAELNADTLAEVVTAYFQLHPPAEIVERNAACRKLPAKKMDDEFNKLTFGNLRNIISCIVKTDTDLHTIEELRTQKLRSNFTKVYQNYIRDRDVYTHGILYFVMPEKTAVLRSMKKGEKIYLRVDREIFRDNLRTYKYLTTVLTEIKSRLQTNEPVV
;
A
#
# COMPACT_ATOMS: atom_id res chain seq x y z
N MET A 1 3.59 15.48 7.65
CA MET A 1 2.48 14.49 7.71
C MET A 1 2.68 13.65 8.96
N ASP A 2 1.74 13.68 9.90
CA ASP A 2 1.78 12.80 11.07
C ASP A 2 1.20 11.42 10.72
N VAL A 3 1.87 10.34 11.14
CA VAL A 3 1.41 8.97 10.87
C VAL A 3 0.06 8.67 11.51
N ASP A 4 -0.25 9.32 12.64
CA ASP A 4 -1.46 9.07 13.42
C ASP A 4 -2.71 9.76 12.83
N GLU A 5 -2.50 10.73 11.93
CA GLU A 5 -3.58 11.44 11.22
C GLU A 5 -4.04 10.71 9.95
N ILE A 6 -3.28 9.72 9.46
CA ILE A 6 -3.56 9.00 8.21
C ILE A 6 -4.66 7.97 8.43
N LYS A 7 -5.81 8.14 7.77
CA LYS A 7 -6.88 7.12 7.75
C LYS A 7 -6.42 5.88 6.98
N ARG A 8 -6.71 4.71 7.55
CA ARG A 8 -6.27 3.40 7.04
C ARG A 8 -7.40 2.39 7.09
N PRO A 9 -7.30 1.28 6.33
CA PRO A 9 -8.27 0.19 6.43
C PRO A 9 -8.39 -0.31 7.86
N VAL A 10 -9.61 -0.29 8.40
CA VAL A 10 -9.91 -0.71 9.77
C VAL A 10 -10.76 -1.98 9.77
N PRO A 11 -10.46 -2.97 10.62
CA PRO A 11 -11.32 -4.12 10.78
C PRO A 11 -12.71 -3.71 11.29
N ILE A 12 -13.78 -4.19 10.66
CA ILE A 12 -15.15 -3.88 11.08
C ILE A 12 -15.93 -5.08 11.63
N LEU A 13 -15.44 -6.30 11.41
CA LEU A 13 -16.09 -7.54 11.84
C LEU A 13 -15.08 -8.39 12.63
N CYS A 14 -14.75 -7.94 13.85
CA CYS A 14 -13.64 -8.52 14.59
C CYS A 14 -14.01 -9.60 15.61
N LYS A 15 -15.30 -9.85 15.95
CA LYS A 15 -15.60 -10.53 17.22
C LYS A 15 -16.91 -11.32 17.36
N THR A 16 -17.68 -11.64 16.34
CA THR A 16 -19.00 -12.28 16.58
C THR A 16 -19.25 -13.50 15.73
N ASP A 17 -19.93 -14.48 16.34
CA ASP A 17 -20.56 -15.69 15.76
C ASP A 17 -21.58 -15.41 14.63
N ALA A 18 -21.51 -14.22 14.03
CA ALA A 18 -22.33 -13.85 12.89
C ALA A 18 -21.91 -14.72 11.71
N LYS A 19 -22.85 -15.52 11.22
CA LYS A 19 -22.66 -16.21 9.94
C LYS A 19 -22.55 -15.14 8.86
N VAL A 20 -21.44 -15.18 8.13
CA VAL A 20 -21.19 -14.30 6.99
C VAL A 20 -21.36 -15.13 5.73
N LEU A 21 -22.18 -14.64 4.80
CA LEU A 21 -22.35 -15.25 3.49
C LEU A 21 -21.74 -14.32 2.43
N GLU A 22 -20.70 -14.82 1.77
CA GLU A 22 -20.07 -14.17 0.61
C GLU A 22 -20.82 -14.60 -0.64
N LEU A 23 -21.41 -13.65 -1.35
CA LEU A 23 -22.12 -13.87 -2.60
C LEU A 23 -21.39 -13.13 -3.72
N CYS A 24 -21.17 -13.80 -4.83
CA CYS A 24 -20.62 -13.20 -6.04
C CYS A 24 -21.11 -14.00 -7.24
N ALA A 25 -21.90 -13.38 -8.11
CA ALA A 25 -22.38 -13.97 -9.34
C ALA A 25 -21.89 -13.12 -10.52
N PRO A 26 -20.81 -13.51 -11.21
CA PRO A 26 -20.40 -12.84 -12.43
C PRO A 26 -21.43 -13.07 -13.54
N SER A 27 -21.62 -12.08 -14.41
CA SER A 27 -22.49 -12.18 -15.59
C SER A 27 -21.83 -11.52 -16.80
N ASP A 28 -21.91 -12.20 -17.95
CA ASP A 28 -21.39 -11.68 -19.22
C ASP A 28 -22.09 -10.39 -19.62
N VAL A 29 -21.31 -9.40 -20.06
CA VAL A 29 -21.81 -8.24 -20.80
C VAL A 29 -21.37 -8.42 -22.26
N ARG A 30 -22.33 -8.40 -23.17
CA ARG A 30 -22.10 -8.63 -24.60
C ARG A 30 -22.56 -7.44 -25.43
N ASN A 31 -21.88 -7.18 -26.55
CA ASN A 31 -22.29 -6.15 -27.51
C ASN A 31 -23.47 -6.63 -28.38
N GLU A 32 -23.92 -5.77 -29.31
CA GLU A 32 -25.00 -6.06 -30.25
C GLU A 32 -24.71 -7.28 -31.16
N ASN A 33 -23.44 -7.58 -31.40
CA ASN A 33 -22.99 -8.74 -32.17
C ASN A 33 -22.88 -10.03 -31.33
N GLY A 34 -23.21 -9.97 -30.03
CA GLY A 34 -23.10 -11.09 -29.10
C GLY A 34 -21.68 -11.37 -28.58
N GLU A 35 -20.71 -10.51 -28.88
CA GLU A 35 -19.32 -10.64 -28.43
C GLU A 35 -19.17 -10.18 -26.98
N LEU A 36 -18.37 -10.89 -26.18
CA LEU A 36 -18.09 -10.51 -24.79
C LEU A 36 -17.28 -9.22 -24.74
N THR A 37 -17.81 -8.20 -24.06
CA THR A 37 -17.15 -6.90 -23.89
C THR A 37 -16.75 -6.61 -22.45
N ASP A 38 -17.45 -7.19 -21.48
CA ASP A 38 -17.16 -7.02 -20.06
C ASP A 38 -17.74 -8.18 -19.23
N ILE A 39 -17.38 -8.26 -17.95
CA ILE A 39 -17.98 -9.16 -16.96
C ILE A 39 -18.51 -8.30 -15.82
N ARG A 40 -19.83 -8.29 -15.65
CA ARG A 40 -20.48 -7.61 -14.52
C ARG A 40 -20.33 -8.46 -13.27
N ILE A 41 -19.72 -7.90 -12.23
CA ILE A 41 -19.46 -8.58 -10.95
C ILE A 41 -20.11 -7.78 -9.83
N ALA A 42 -20.91 -8.45 -8.99
CA ALA A 42 -21.59 -7.83 -7.84
C ALA A 42 -21.31 -8.62 -6.55
N PRO A 43 -20.16 -8.39 -5.88
CA PRO A 43 -19.81 -9.13 -4.68
C PRO A 43 -20.49 -8.54 -3.44
N ALA A 44 -21.41 -9.29 -2.84
CA ALA A 44 -22.14 -8.91 -1.65
C ALA A 44 -21.67 -9.71 -0.42
N LEU A 45 -21.70 -9.06 0.74
CA LEU A 45 -21.46 -9.68 2.03
C LEU A 45 -22.71 -9.56 2.89
N LEU A 46 -23.39 -10.69 3.12
CA LEU A 46 -24.55 -10.74 4.02
C LEU A 46 -24.10 -11.14 5.42
N VAL A 47 -24.56 -10.39 6.41
CA VAL A 47 -24.32 -10.68 7.83
C VAL A 47 -25.63 -11.19 8.42
N ALA A 48 -25.67 -12.45 8.86
CA ALA A 48 -26.89 -13.20 9.19
C ALA A 48 -27.79 -12.63 10.31
N ARG A 49 -27.46 -11.47 10.87
CA ARG A 49 -28.35 -10.73 11.77
C ARG A 49 -29.43 -9.96 11.02
N GLU A 50 -29.30 -9.81 9.71
CA GLU A 50 -30.17 -8.98 8.89
C GLU A 50 -30.77 -9.83 7.77
N SER A 51 -32.10 -9.89 7.71
CA SER A 51 -32.81 -10.46 6.56
C SER A 51 -32.80 -9.43 5.45
N THR A 52 -31.83 -9.53 4.53
CA THR A 52 -31.76 -8.67 3.36
C THR A 52 -32.06 -9.47 2.10
N GLU A 53 -33.12 -9.08 1.41
CA GLU A 53 -33.40 -9.58 0.07
C GLU A 53 -32.51 -8.85 -0.94
N ILE A 54 -31.81 -9.60 -1.79
CA ILE A 54 -31.00 -9.02 -2.88
C ILE A 54 -31.89 -8.92 -4.11
N THR A 55 -32.16 -7.69 -4.53
CA THR A 55 -32.93 -7.38 -5.74
C THR A 55 -32.03 -7.14 -6.95
N ASP A 56 -32.57 -7.22 -8.17
CA ASP A 56 -31.83 -6.87 -9.39
C ASP A 56 -31.27 -5.43 -9.36
N THR A 57 -32.02 -4.49 -8.79
CA THR A 57 -31.55 -3.12 -8.56
C THR A 57 -30.30 -3.11 -7.66
N SER A 58 -30.33 -3.88 -6.56
CA SER A 58 -29.20 -4.00 -5.64
C SER A 58 -27.96 -4.56 -6.34
N VAL A 59 -28.14 -5.57 -7.20
CA VAL A 59 -27.06 -6.16 -7.99
C VAL A 59 -26.44 -5.14 -8.94
N SER A 60 -27.25 -4.33 -9.62
CA SER A 60 -26.76 -3.28 -10.52
C SER A 60 -25.94 -2.23 -9.78
N GLU A 61 -26.44 -1.74 -8.64
CA GLU A 61 -25.75 -0.73 -7.84
C GLU A 61 -24.43 -1.27 -7.24
N ILE A 62 -24.41 -2.53 -6.80
CA ILE A 62 -23.18 -3.18 -6.32
C ILE A 62 -22.17 -3.32 -7.45
N ALA A 63 -22.60 -3.63 -8.67
CA ALA A 63 -21.69 -3.73 -9.82
C ALA A 63 -21.04 -2.38 -10.19
N GLU A 64 -21.81 -1.30 -10.14
CA GLU A 64 -21.26 0.06 -10.34
C GLU A 64 -20.24 0.42 -9.26
N LEU A 65 -20.57 0.16 -7.99
CA LEU A 65 -19.65 0.36 -6.87
C LEU A 65 -18.41 -0.52 -6.99
N PHE A 66 -18.56 -1.78 -7.44
CA PHE A 66 -17.46 -2.70 -7.65
C PHE A 66 -16.47 -2.15 -8.67
N ASN A 67 -16.96 -1.65 -9.81
CA ASN A 67 -16.11 -1.04 -10.83
C ASN A 67 -15.38 0.20 -10.31
N GLU A 68 -16.10 1.06 -9.58
CA GLU A 68 -15.51 2.26 -9.00
C GLU A 68 -14.37 1.93 -8.01
N TYR A 69 -14.64 1.06 -7.04
CA TYR A 69 -13.67 0.68 -6.02
C TYR A 69 -12.51 -0.13 -6.62
N THR A 70 -12.77 -0.98 -7.60
CA THR A 70 -11.71 -1.73 -8.31
C THR A 70 -10.74 -0.78 -9.00
N TYR A 71 -11.25 0.27 -9.67
CA TYR A 71 -10.41 1.31 -10.25
C TYR A 71 -9.58 2.05 -9.18
N LEU A 72 -10.21 2.46 -8.07
CA LEU A 72 -9.52 3.15 -6.98
C LEU A 72 -8.41 2.29 -6.35
N LEU A 73 -8.70 1.02 -6.06
CA LEU A 73 -7.76 0.04 -5.51
C LEU A 73 -6.60 -0.20 -6.48
N GLY A 74 -6.90 -0.45 -7.76
CA GLY A 74 -5.89 -0.64 -8.80
C GLY A 74 -4.97 0.57 -8.93
N LYS A 75 -5.51 1.79 -8.84
CA LYS A 75 -4.72 3.03 -8.82
C LYS A 75 -3.80 3.09 -7.60
N MET A 76 -4.25 2.72 -6.41
CA MET A 76 -3.40 2.73 -5.21
C MET A 76 -2.24 1.74 -5.34
N VAL A 77 -2.50 0.55 -5.90
CA VAL A 77 -1.46 -0.45 -6.16
C VAL A 77 -0.42 0.09 -7.14
N ARG A 78 -0.84 0.68 -8.27
CA ARG A 78 0.11 1.25 -9.25
C ARG A 78 0.93 2.41 -8.69
N LEU A 79 0.33 3.29 -7.88
CA LEU A 79 1.10 4.35 -7.22
C LEU A 79 2.15 3.78 -6.25
N ALA A 80 1.81 2.73 -5.52
CA ALA A 80 2.77 2.09 -4.62
C ALA A 80 3.93 1.42 -5.38
N GLU A 81 3.68 0.86 -6.56
CA GLU A 81 4.74 0.34 -7.42
C GLU A 81 5.64 1.43 -7.98
N LEU A 82 5.08 2.56 -8.45
CA LEU A 82 5.88 3.72 -8.87
C LEU A 82 6.75 4.25 -7.73
N ASN A 83 6.21 4.29 -6.51
CA ASN A 83 6.95 4.70 -5.33
C ASN A 83 8.06 3.69 -4.96
N ALA A 84 7.81 2.38 -5.13
CA ALA A 84 8.81 1.33 -4.93
C ALA A 84 9.96 1.44 -5.92
N ASP A 85 9.65 1.72 -7.18
CA ASP A 85 10.63 1.95 -8.25
C ASP A 85 11.49 3.19 -7.94
N THR A 86 10.85 4.32 -7.62
CA THR A 86 11.54 5.55 -7.17
C THR A 86 12.46 5.29 -5.98
N LEU A 87 12.00 4.47 -5.01
CA LEU A 87 12.81 4.09 -3.86
C LEU A 87 14.02 3.25 -4.27
N ALA A 88 13.85 2.30 -5.19
CA ALA A 88 14.94 1.48 -5.69
C ALA A 88 16.01 2.36 -6.36
N GLU A 89 15.61 3.35 -7.16
CA GLU A 89 16.53 4.32 -7.77
C GLU A 89 17.30 5.12 -6.71
N VAL A 90 16.62 5.63 -5.68
CA VAL A 90 17.26 6.40 -4.60
C VAL A 90 18.26 5.54 -3.84
N VAL A 91 17.91 4.31 -3.50
CA VAL A 91 18.83 3.39 -2.81
C VAL A 91 20.02 3.05 -3.71
N THR A 92 19.79 2.86 -5.01
CA THR A 92 20.86 2.60 -5.98
C THR A 92 21.83 3.78 -6.06
N ALA A 93 21.33 5.00 -6.21
CA ALA A 93 22.14 6.21 -6.21
C ALA A 93 22.94 6.36 -4.90
N TYR A 94 22.33 6.02 -3.77
CA TYR A 94 23.03 6.03 -2.49
C TYR A 94 24.18 5.03 -2.45
N PHE A 95 23.97 3.81 -2.97
CA PHE A 95 25.01 2.76 -3.00
C PHE A 95 26.18 3.08 -3.93
N GLN A 96 26.00 3.97 -4.91
CA GLN A 96 27.10 4.47 -5.74
C GLN A 96 28.09 5.34 -4.94
N LEU A 97 27.61 6.01 -3.88
CA LEU A 97 28.43 6.84 -3.00
C LEU A 97 28.88 6.08 -1.74
N HIS A 98 28.06 5.14 -1.26
CA HIS A 98 28.26 4.42 -0.01
C HIS A 98 28.08 2.90 -0.22
N PRO A 99 29.16 2.11 -0.22
CA PRO A 99 29.05 0.66 -0.41
C PRO A 99 28.11 0.01 0.62
N PRO A 100 27.32 -1.02 0.25
CA PRO A 100 26.40 -1.71 1.16
C PRO A 100 27.04 -2.19 2.47
N ALA A 101 28.30 -2.65 2.41
CA ALA A 101 29.09 -3.08 3.57
C ALA A 101 29.24 -1.97 4.63
N GLU A 102 29.37 -0.71 4.22
CA GLU A 102 29.43 0.42 5.15
C GLU A 102 28.11 0.58 5.90
N ILE A 103 27.00 0.46 5.18
CA ILE A 103 25.65 0.71 5.71
C ILE A 103 25.25 -0.32 6.76
N VAL A 104 25.57 -1.60 6.52
CA VAL A 104 25.21 -2.68 7.46
C VAL A 104 25.94 -2.54 8.80
N GLU A 105 27.13 -1.94 8.82
CA GLU A 105 27.92 -1.76 10.04
C GLU A 105 27.55 -0.53 10.87
N ARG A 106 26.71 0.38 10.35
CA ARG A 106 26.38 1.63 11.06
C ARG A 106 25.70 1.41 12.41
N ASN A 107 24.85 0.39 12.55
CA ASN A 107 24.24 0.01 13.83
C ASN A 107 23.62 -1.40 13.82
N ALA A 108 23.20 -1.87 14.99
CA ALA A 108 22.61 -3.20 15.19
C ALA A 108 21.32 -3.46 14.39
N ALA A 109 20.55 -2.44 14.02
CA ALA A 109 19.38 -2.62 13.16
C ALA A 109 19.79 -2.78 11.69
N CYS A 110 20.82 -2.09 11.23
CA CYS A 110 21.32 -2.17 9.86
C CYS A 110 22.05 -3.49 9.57
N ARG A 111 22.65 -4.12 10.58
CA ARG A 111 23.18 -5.49 10.47
C ARG A 111 22.12 -6.55 10.12
N LYS A 112 20.83 -6.24 10.29
CA LYS A 112 19.72 -7.14 9.92
C LYS A 112 19.29 -6.97 8.45
N LEU A 113 19.90 -6.05 7.71
CA LEU A 113 19.63 -5.86 6.28
C LEU A 113 20.18 -7.05 5.48
N PRO A 114 19.58 -7.36 4.32
CA PRO A 114 20.00 -8.49 3.50
C PRO A 114 21.27 -8.15 2.71
N ALA A 115 22.43 -8.06 3.39
CA ALA A 115 23.71 -7.59 2.84
C ALA A 115 24.05 -8.24 1.48
N LYS A 116 24.01 -9.58 1.40
CA LYS A 116 24.25 -10.32 0.16
C LYS A 116 23.36 -9.86 -1.01
N LYS A 117 22.09 -9.56 -0.74
CA LYS A 117 21.17 -9.06 -1.79
C LYS A 117 21.45 -7.62 -2.16
N MET A 118 21.99 -6.81 -1.25
CA MET A 118 22.35 -5.44 -1.55
C MET A 118 23.55 -5.36 -2.51
N ASP A 119 24.52 -6.28 -2.37
CA ASP A 119 25.71 -6.35 -3.22
C ASP A 119 25.45 -7.07 -4.56
N ASP A 120 24.95 -8.31 -4.52
CA ASP A 120 24.99 -9.21 -5.69
C ASP A 120 23.62 -9.42 -6.36
N GLU A 121 22.53 -9.08 -5.68
CA GLU A 121 21.17 -9.44 -6.11
C GLU A 121 20.18 -8.29 -5.88
N PHE A 122 20.57 -7.06 -6.21
CA PHE A 122 19.77 -5.87 -5.92
C PHE A 122 18.34 -5.96 -6.48
N ASN A 123 18.20 -6.53 -7.69
CA ASN A 123 16.92 -6.79 -8.35
C ASN A 123 16.01 -7.80 -7.61
N LYS A 124 16.53 -8.55 -6.62
CA LYS A 124 15.75 -9.47 -5.76
C LYS A 124 15.33 -8.85 -4.42
N LEU A 125 15.59 -7.55 -4.21
CA LEU A 125 15.11 -6.82 -3.04
C LEU A 125 13.61 -6.57 -3.16
N THR A 126 12.86 -6.94 -2.14
CA THR A 126 11.43 -6.63 -2.05
C THR A 126 11.23 -5.16 -1.68
N PHE A 127 10.01 -4.63 -1.88
CA PHE A 127 9.66 -3.28 -1.42
C PHE A 127 9.91 -3.10 0.09
N GLY A 128 9.65 -4.14 0.89
CA GLY A 128 9.95 -4.14 2.32
C GLY A 128 11.46 -4.10 2.61
N ASN A 129 12.30 -4.75 1.79
CA ASN A 129 13.75 -4.69 1.93
C ASN A 129 14.27 -3.28 1.63
N LEU A 130 13.86 -2.69 0.51
CA LEU A 130 14.21 -1.31 0.14
C LEU A 130 13.81 -0.33 1.24
N ARG A 131 12.61 -0.48 1.80
CA ARG A 131 12.13 0.36 2.92
C ARG A 131 13.00 0.22 4.18
N ASN A 132 13.47 -0.98 4.49
CA ASN A 132 14.39 -1.18 5.60
C ASN A 132 15.75 -0.49 5.34
N ILE A 133 16.26 -0.57 4.11
CA ILE A 133 17.51 0.06 3.71
C ILE A 133 17.40 1.59 3.85
N ILE A 134 16.39 2.22 3.25
CA ILE A 134 16.20 3.68 3.36
C ILE A 134 15.93 4.10 4.81
N SER A 135 15.24 3.26 5.61
CA SER A 135 15.07 3.52 7.04
C SER A 135 16.40 3.54 7.78
N CYS A 136 17.38 2.74 7.38
CA CYS A 136 18.73 2.78 7.96
C CYS A 136 19.44 4.05 7.53
N ILE A 137 19.51 4.30 6.21
CA ILE A 137 20.14 5.47 5.60
C ILE A 137 19.67 6.76 6.29
N VAL A 138 18.37 7.05 6.26
CA VAL A 138 17.85 8.32 6.79
C VAL A 138 18.09 8.48 8.28
N LYS A 139 18.23 7.40 9.06
CA LYS A 139 18.45 7.45 10.51
C LYS A 139 19.90 7.67 10.89
N THR A 140 20.83 7.28 10.03
CA THR A 140 22.27 7.27 10.32
C THR A 140 23.05 8.33 9.56
N ASP A 141 22.58 8.70 8.37
CA ASP A 141 23.24 9.66 7.52
C ASP A 141 22.85 11.09 7.94
N THR A 142 23.83 11.82 8.45
CA THR A 142 23.63 13.17 8.98
C THR A 142 23.40 14.21 7.90
N ASP A 143 23.83 13.99 6.66
CA ASP A 143 23.71 14.97 5.59
C ASP A 143 22.24 15.09 5.15
N LEU A 144 21.53 13.96 5.21
CA LEU A 144 20.08 13.90 4.98
C LEU A 144 19.26 14.55 6.09
N HIS A 145 19.84 14.82 7.27
CA HIS A 145 19.15 15.52 8.35
C HIS A 145 18.96 17.03 8.07
N THR A 146 19.42 17.54 6.93
CA THR A 146 19.07 18.90 6.48
C THR A 146 17.71 18.96 5.78
N ILE A 147 17.17 17.82 5.36
CA ILE A 147 15.84 17.70 4.75
C ILE A 147 14.77 17.94 5.82
N GLU A 148 13.80 18.83 5.56
CA GLU A 148 12.81 19.27 6.54
C GLU A 148 12.07 18.09 7.19
N GLU A 149 11.64 17.12 6.39
CA GLU A 149 10.92 15.93 6.82
C GLU A 149 11.79 14.91 7.56
N LEU A 150 13.12 15.11 7.62
CA LEU A 150 14.09 14.20 8.24
C LEU A 150 14.96 14.89 9.30
N ARG A 151 14.76 16.19 9.55
CA ARG A 151 15.68 17.00 10.37
C ARG A 151 15.82 16.58 11.82
N THR A 152 14.76 16.00 12.38
CA THR A 152 14.78 15.48 13.76
C THR A 152 14.59 13.98 13.80
N GLN A 153 15.07 13.34 14.87
CA GLN A 153 14.87 11.91 15.10
C GLN A 153 13.38 11.52 15.12
N LYS A 154 12.51 12.39 15.66
CA LYS A 154 11.06 12.20 15.64
C LYS A 154 10.54 12.14 14.21
N LEU A 155 10.96 13.06 13.35
CA LEU A 155 10.53 13.15 11.96
C LEU A 155 11.02 11.96 11.13
N ARG A 156 12.27 11.52 11.32
CA ARG A 156 12.79 10.28 10.69
C ARG A 156 12.01 9.04 11.14
N SER A 157 11.72 8.94 12.43
CA SER A 157 10.91 7.84 12.97
C SER A 157 9.50 7.86 12.38
N ASN A 158 8.91 9.05 12.23
CA ASN A 158 7.62 9.22 11.58
C ASN A 158 7.66 8.81 10.11
N PHE A 159 8.61 9.32 9.31
CA PHE A 159 8.80 8.94 7.90
C PHE A 159 8.88 7.41 7.74
N THR A 160 9.72 6.75 8.54
CA THR A 160 9.89 5.29 8.46
C THR A 160 8.63 4.51 8.86
N LYS A 161 7.83 5.01 9.81
CA LYS A 161 6.53 4.45 10.17
C LYS A 161 5.48 4.67 9.07
N VAL A 162 5.40 5.87 8.51
CA VAL A 162 4.50 6.19 7.39
C VAL A 162 4.79 5.24 6.22
N TYR A 163 6.05 5.07 5.86
CA TYR A 163 6.47 4.17 4.77
C TYR A 163 6.12 2.71 5.07
N GLN A 164 6.42 2.23 6.28
CA GLN A 164 6.06 0.87 6.70
C GLN A 164 4.56 0.61 6.59
N ASN A 165 3.73 1.55 7.04
CA ASN A 165 2.30 1.38 7.01
C ASN A 165 1.74 1.54 5.58
N TYR A 166 2.34 2.40 4.74
CA TYR A 166 2.00 2.52 3.33
C TYR A 166 2.16 1.18 2.58
N ILE A 167 3.26 0.46 2.83
CA ILE A 167 3.47 -0.89 2.26
C ILE A 167 2.40 -1.86 2.75
N ARG A 168 2.07 -1.84 4.05
CA ARG A 168 1.02 -2.71 4.61
C ARG A 168 -0.34 -2.44 3.99
N ASP A 169 -0.69 -1.17 3.80
CA ASP A 169 -1.96 -0.78 3.16
C ASP A 169 -1.99 -1.27 1.70
N ARG A 170 -0.88 -1.12 0.96
CA ARG A 170 -0.76 -1.69 -0.40
C ARG A 170 -0.97 -3.20 -0.43
N ASP A 171 -0.42 -3.94 0.52
CA ASP A 171 -0.59 -5.40 0.57
C ASP A 171 -2.08 -5.76 0.76
N VAL A 172 -2.80 -4.99 1.57
CA VAL A 172 -4.25 -5.11 1.73
C VAL A 172 -4.97 -4.83 0.41
N TYR A 173 -4.62 -3.76 -0.31
CA TYR A 173 -5.24 -3.43 -1.60
C TYR A 173 -4.92 -4.43 -2.71
N THR A 174 -3.74 -5.05 -2.67
CA THR A 174 -3.27 -5.99 -3.70
C THR A 174 -3.90 -7.38 -3.52
N HIS A 175 -4.06 -7.83 -2.27
CA HIS A 175 -4.48 -9.21 -1.98
C HIS A 175 -5.90 -9.30 -1.40
N GLY A 176 -6.53 -8.18 -1.06
CA GLY A 176 -7.88 -8.12 -0.54
C GLY A 176 -8.92 -8.42 -1.62
N ILE A 177 -9.94 -9.20 -1.27
CA ILE A 177 -11.11 -9.39 -2.13
C ILE A 177 -12.19 -8.39 -1.72
N LEU A 178 -12.63 -7.57 -2.67
CA LEU A 178 -13.66 -6.56 -2.46
C LEU A 178 -15.04 -7.18 -2.32
N TYR A 179 -15.76 -6.78 -1.27
CA TYR A 179 -17.18 -7.04 -1.05
C TYR A 179 -17.88 -5.78 -0.57
N PHE A 180 -19.20 -5.77 -0.68
CA PHE A 180 -20.07 -4.73 -0.14
C PHE A 180 -20.98 -5.32 0.94
N VAL A 181 -20.88 -4.80 2.16
CA VAL A 181 -21.72 -5.23 3.29
C VAL A 181 -23.13 -4.73 3.08
N MET A 182 -24.09 -5.65 3.05
CA MET A 182 -25.50 -5.32 2.87
C MET A 182 -26.19 -5.07 4.20
N PRO A 183 -27.21 -4.18 4.24
CA PRO A 183 -27.77 -3.41 3.12
C PRO A 183 -27.04 -2.09 2.81
N GLU A 184 -26.15 -1.60 3.67
CA GLU A 184 -25.54 -0.26 3.56
C GLU A 184 -24.56 -0.11 2.38
N LYS A 185 -24.19 -1.23 1.73
CA LYS A 185 -23.17 -1.33 0.69
C LYS A 185 -21.83 -0.76 1.14
N THR A 186 -21.47 -0.98 2.41
CA THR A 186 -20.17 -0.55 2.93
C THR A 186 -19.06 -1.38 2.30
N ALA A 187 -18.12 -0.75 1.61
CA ALA A 187 -17.01 -1.43 0.97
C ALA A 187 -16.03 -2.02 1.98
N VAL A 188 -15.70 -3.30 1.79
CA VAL A 188 -14.73 -4.02 2.61
C VAL A 188 -13.78 -4.85 1.76
N LEU A 189 -12.55 -4.97 2.22
CA LEU A 189 -11.57 -5.92 1.70
C LEU A 189 -11.47 -7.11 2.64
N ARG A 190 -11.84 -8.28 2.14
CA ARG A 190 -11.58 -9.57 2.79
C ARG A 190 -10.11 -9.91 2.63
N SER A 191 -9.40 -10.05 3.74
CA SER A 191 -8.00 -10.48 3.79
C SER A 191 -7.84 -11.67 4.74
N MET A 192 -6.67 -12.32 4.70
CA MET A 192 -6.33 -13.43 5.59
C MET A 192 -5.29 -12.96 6.61
N LYS A 193 -5.57 -13.13 7.90
CA LYS A 193 -4.63 -12.82 8.98
C LYS A 193 -4.54 -14.01 9.91
N LYS A 194 -3.34 -14.62 10.00
CA LYS A 194 -3.08 -15.83 10.82
C LYS A 194 -4.06 -16.98 10.52
N GLY A 195 -4.43 -17.15 9.24
CA GLY A 195 -5.37 -18.20 8.81
C GLY A 195 -6.85 -17.84 8.97
N GLU A 196 -7.17 -16.70 9.59
CA GLU A 196 -8.55 -16.25 9.78
C GLU A 196 -8.92 -15.17 8.75
N LYS A 197 -10.17 -15.21 8.28
CA LYS A 197 -10.74 -14.14 7.44
C LYS A 197 -10.95 -12.90 8.29
N ILE A 198 -10.47 -11.77 7.81
CA ILE A 198 -10.77 -10.44 8.35
C ILE A 198 -11.38 -9.56 7.25
N TYR A 199 -12.31 -8.68 7.64
CA TYR A 199 -12.92 -7.72 6.73
C TYR A 199 -12.52 -6.31 7.16
N LEU A 200 -11.79 -5.63 6.26
CA LEU A 200 -11.25 -4.30 6.48
C LEU A 200 -12.09 -3.29 5.71
N ARG A 201 -12.72 -2.34 6.39
CA ARG A 201 -13.44 -1.26 5.73
C ARG A 201 -12.49 -0.39 4.94
N VAL A 202 -12.91 -0.05 3.74
CA VAL A 202 -12.27 0.95 2.87
C VAL A 202 -13.29 1.99 2.46
N ASP A 203 -12.87 3.24 2.38
CA ASP A 203 -13.71 4.36 2.01
C ASP A 203 -12.89 5.43 1.27
N ARG A 204 -13.59 6.45 0.74
CA ARG A 204 -12.96 7.55 -0.01
C ARG A 204 -11.93 8.32 0.82
N GLU A 205 -12.08 8.41 2.13
CA GLU A 205 -11.14 9.13 2.97
C GLU A 205 -9.81 8.39 3.06
N ILE A 206 -9.87 7.06 3.21
CA ILE A 206 -8.69 6.18 3.18
C ILE A 206 -7.94 6.31 1.85
N PHE A 207 -8.65 6.33 0.72
CA PHE A 207 -8.01 6.53 -0.59
C PHE A 207 -7.36 7.92 -0.72
N ARG A 208 -8.03 8.98 -0.25
CA ARG A 208 -7.48 10.34 -0.25
C ARG A 208 -6.21 10.44 0.60
N ASP A 209 -6.20 9.82 1.76
CA ASP A 209 -5.01 9.83 2.63
C ASP A 209 -3.89 8.95 2.08
N ASN A 210 -4.20 7.87 1.35
CA ASN A 210 -3.20 7.10 0.61
C ASN A 210 -2.55 7.93 -0.51
N LEU A 211 -3.33 8.72 -1.26
CA LEU A 211 -2.80 9.67 -2.26
C LEU A 211 -1.87 10.72 -1.64
N ARG A 212 -2.25 11.28 -0.48
CA ARG A 212 -1.41 12.22 0.26
C ARG A 212 -0.13 11.56 0.75
N THR A 213 -0.23 10.31 1.21
CA THR A 213 0.92 9.52 1.67
C THR A 213 1.89 9.27 0.52
N TYR A 214 1.39 8.83 -0.65
CA TYR A 214 2.20 8.67 -1.86
C TYR A 214 2.96 9.96 -2.20
N LYS A 215 2.25 11.11 -2.27
CA LYS A 215 2.89 12.40 -2.54
C LYS A 215 3.98 12.73 -1.53
N TYR A 216 3.69 12.61 -0.24
CA TYR A 216 4.65 12.86 0.83
C TYR A 216 5.91 11.98 0.69
N LEU A 217 5.74 10.67 0.52
CA LEU A 217 6.86 9.74 0.40
C LEU A 217 7.71 10.03 -0.85
N THR A 218 7.06 10.25 -1.99
CA THR A 218 7.76 10.56 -3.24
C THR A 218 8.50 11.89 -3.15
N THR A 219 7.91 12.94 -2.55
CA THR A 219 8.60 14.23 -2.36
C THR A 219 9.89 14.07 -1.54
N VAL A 220 9.83 13.33 -0.43
CA VAL A 220 11.04 13.09 0.40
C VAL A 220 12.08 12.28 -0.37
N LEU A 221 11.67 11.27 -1.13
CA LEU A 221 12.60 10.48 -1.95
C LEU A 221 13.26 11.30 -3.05
N THR A 222 12.50 12.17 -3.73
CA THR A 222 13.03 13.08 -4.74
C THR A 222 14.04 14.07 -4.16
N GLU A 223 13.77 14.62 -2.97
CA GLU A 223 14.73 15.50 -2.30
C GLU A 223 16.01 14.75 -1.92
N ILE A 224 15.90 13.53 -1.38
CA ILE A 224 17.08 12.68 -1.12
C ILE A 224 17.88 12.46 -2.41
N LYS A 225 17.20 12.09 -3.51
CA LYS A 225 17.86 11.87 -4.81
C LYS A 225 18.63 13.11 -5.28
N SER A 226 18.01 14.29 -5.18
CA SER A 226 18.61 15.57 -5.55
C SER A 226 19.90 15.83 -4.77
N ARG A 227 19.91 15.57 -3.46
CA ARG A 227 21.10 15.72 -2.61
C ARG A 227 22.23 14.78 -2.96
N LEU A 228 21.91 13.54 -3.37
CA LEU A 228 22.92 12.58 -3.79
C LEU A 228 23.58 13.01 -5.10
N GLN A 229 22.81 13.57 -6.03
CA GLN A 229 23.32 14.07 -7.32
C GLN A 229 24.20 15.32 -7.17
N THR A 230 23.92 16.20 -6.19
CA THR A 230 24.81 17.35 -5.92
C THR A 230 26.17 16.95 -5.32
N ASN A 231 26.29 15.71 -4.82
CA ASN A 231 27.49 15.18 -4.20
C ASN A 231 28.28 14.26 -5.15
N GLU A 232 27.86 14.11 -6.41
CA GLU A 232 28.68 13.43 -7.42
C GLU A 232 29.95 14.28 -7.68
N PRO A 233 31.16 13.71 -7.53
CA PRO A 233 32.36 14.40 -7.99
C PRO A 233 32.24 14.62 -9.50
N VAL A 234 32.43 15.87 -9.94
CA VAL A 234 32.59 16.17 -11.37
C VAL A 234 33.83 15.40 -11.84
N VAL A 235 33.59 14.35 -12.63
CA VAL A 235 34.65 13.55 -13.26
C VAL A 235 35.35 14.38 -14.34
#